data_AF-A0A1A0KA01-F1
#
_entry.id   AF-A0A1A0KA01-F1
#
_cell.length_a   1.000
_cell.length_b   1.000
_cell.length_c   1.000
_cell.angle_alpha   90.00
_cell.angle_beta   90.00
_cell.angle_gamma   90.00
#
_symmetry.space_group_name_H-M   'P 1'
#
loop_
_entity.id
_entity.type
_entity.pdbx_description
1 polymer ?
#
loop_
_entity_poly.entity_id
_entity_poly.type
_entity_poly.pdbx_seq_one_letter_code
_entity_poly.pdbx_strand_id
1 'polypeptide(L)'
;MTDRMTNTPHAEFSTQYAADVEALIHECRDDWVGFSAITSTAASYVRDFTVTEPIKSLSLRIISDMLDAGVEAGDLTNATERGFAPWPLHKRAVLQKISDEFDHYPHGPVSGEICWFTSD
;
A
#
# COMPACT_ATOMS: atom_id res chain seq x y z
N MET A 1 11.24 4.26 -43.41
CA MET A 1 11.71 3.02 -42.77
C MET A 1 11.86 3.36 -41.30
N THR A 2 10.77 3.18 -40.56
CA THR A 2 10.59 3.75 -39.22
C THR A 2 10.52 2.58 -38.27
N ASP A 3 11.61 2.33 -37.56
CA ASP A 3 11.61 1.44 -36.42
C ASP A 3 12.29 2.20 -35.27
N ARG A 4 11.45 2.81 -34.45
CA ARG A 4 11.83 3.54 -33.24
C ARG A 4 10.95 3.00 -32.13
N MET A 5 11.61 2.69 -31.01
CA MET A 5 11.07 2.35 -29.70
C MET A 5 10.79 0.85 -29.47
N THR A 6 11.87 0.11 -29.23
CA THR A 6 11.86 -0.97 -28.25
C THR A 6 11.47 -0.38 -26.89
N ASN A 7 10.17 -0.40 -26.62
CA ASN A 7 9.59 -0.05 -25.34
C ASN A 7 9.98 -1.15 -24.34
N THR A 8 11.05 -0.93 -23.58
CA THR A 8 11.38 -1.77 -22.42
C THR A 8 11.01 -1.03 -21.13
N PRO A 9 9.75 -1.12 -20.64
CA PRO A 9 9.41 -0.63 -19.32
C PRO A 9 9.05 -1.77 -18.34
N HIS A 10 9.42 -3.03 -18.58
CA HIS A 10 8.97 -4.12 -17.68
C HIS A 10 9.95 -4.44 -16.54
N ALA A 11 11.27 -4.41 -16.77
CA ALA A 11 12.24 -4.81 -15.75
C ALA A 11 12.49 -3.70 -14.71
N GLU A 12 12.70 -2.45 -15.16
CA GLU A 12 12.98 -1.31 -14.27
C GLU A 12 11.80 -1.00 -13.35
N PHE A 13 10.56 -1.11 -13.86
CA PHE A 13 9.35 -0.97 -13.05
C PHE A 13 9.24 -2.06 -11.98
N SER A 14 9.69 -3.28 -12.28
CA SER A 14 9.72 -4.37 -11.30
C SER A 14 10.79 -4.16 -10.22
N THR A 15 11.95 -3.59 -10.57
CA THR A 15 13.01 -3.29 -9.61
C THR A 15 12.66 -2.11 -8.72
N GLN A 16 12.12 -1.02 -9.29
CA GLN A 16 11.66 0.14 -8.51
C GLN A 16 10.50 -0.24 -7.60
N TYR A 17 9.54 -1.04 -8.09
CA TYR A 17 8.43 -1.54 -7.28
C TYR A 17 8.93 -2.32 -6.07
N ALA A 18 9.85 -3.26 -6.26
CA ALA A 18 10.41 -4.03 -5.15
C ALA A 18 11.15 -3.14 -4.14
N ALA A 19 11.90 -2.15 -4.61
CA ALA A 19 12.59 -1.20 -3.75
C ALA A 19 11.61 -0.33 -2.93
N ASP A 20 10.51 0.11 -3.54
CA ASP A 20 9.50 0.92 -2.84
C ASP A 20 8.73 0.09 -1.81
N VAL A 21 8.39 -1.17 -2.12
CA VAL A 21 7.77 -2.08 -1.14
C VAL A 21 8.73 -2.36 0.02
N GLU A 22 10.01 -2.62 -0.26
CA GLU A 22 11.03 -2.82 0.79
C GLU A 22 11.19 -1.57 1.66
N ALA A 23 11.16 -0.37 1.07
CA ALA A 23 11.22 0.88 1.82
C ALA A 23 10.02 1.03 2.78
N LEU A 24 8.81 0.71 2.34
CA LEU A 24 7.62 0.73 3.20
C LEU A 24 7.69 -0.31 4.33
N ILE A 25 8.21 -1.51 4.03
CA ILE A 25 8.42 -2.56 5.04
C ILE A 25 9.46 -2.10 6.07
N HIS A 26 10.55 -1.47 5.63
CA HIS A 26 11.55 -0.91 6.53
C HIS A 26 10.96 0.17 7.43
N GLU A 27 10.16 1.08 6.87
CA GLU A 27 9.48 2.13 7.64
C GLU A 27 8.54 1.53 8.70
N CYS A 28 7.82 0.44 8.38
CA CYS A 28 6.97 -0.28 9.33
C CYS A 28 7.72 -0.88 10.54
N ARG A 29 9.05 -1.05 10.46
CA ARG A 29 9.87 -1.52 11.60
C ARG A 29 10.27 -0.38 12.54
N ASP A 30 10.33 0.84 12.00
CA ASP A 30 10.77 2.02 12.74
C ASP A 30 9.59 2.81 13.32
N ASP A 31 8.45 2.87 12.59
CA ASP A 31 7.24 3.60 12.98
C ASP A 31 5.97 3.00 12.32
N TRP A 32 4.80 3.53 12.67
CA TRP A 32 3.54 3.18 12.02
C TRP A 32 3.39 3.88 10.67
N VAL A 33 3.19 3.07 9.63
CA VAL A 33 2.95 3.58 8.29
C VAL A 33 1.44 3.73 8.07
N GLY A 34 1.00 4.96 7.78
CA GLY A 34 -0.40 5.23 7.45
C GLY A 34 -0.76 4.83 6.02
N PHE A 35 -2.04 4.55 5.78
CA PHE A 35 -2.55 4.20 4.44
C PHE A 35 -2.16 5.18 3.32
N SER A 36 -1.97 6.46 3.63
CA SER A 36 -1.53 7.48 2.67
C SER A 36 -0.17 7.21 2.04
N ALA A 37 0.75 6.59 2.77
CA ALA A 37 2.05 6.23 2.22
C ALA A 37 1.88 5.19 1.09
N ILE A 38 1.03 4.19 1.33
CA ILE A 38 0.70 3.15 0.35
C ILE A 38 0.07 3.75 -0.90
N THR A 39 -0.93 4.63 -0.74
CA THR A 39 -1.61 5.25 -1.88
C THR A 39 -0.71 6.22 -2.62
N SER A 40 0.19 6.93 -1.93
CA SER A 40 1.16 7.83 -2.56
C SER A 40 2.18 7.04 -3.39
N THR A 41 2.69 5.94 -2.84
CA THR A 41 3.55 5.01 -3.58
C THR A 41 2.82 4.46 -4.79
N ALA A 42 1.60 3.94 -4.63
CA ALA A 42 0.79 3.44 -5.75
C ALA A 42 0.53 4.52 -6.82
N ALA A 43 0.17 5.73 -6.41
CA ALA A 43 -0.11 6.85 -7.32
C ALA A 43 1.13 7.24 -8.14
N SER A 44 2.35 7.09 -7.62
CA SER A 44 3.60 7.37 -8.37
C SER A 44 3.77 6.51 -9.64
N TYR A 45 3.11 5.36 -9.71
CA TYR A 45 3.11 4.46 -10.87
C TYR A 45 1.99 4.75 -11.87
N VAL A 46 1.01 5.57 -11.48
CA VAL A 46 -0.17 5.86 -12.29
C VAL A 46 0.05 7.21 -12.98
N ARG A 47 0.01 7.20 -14.32
CA ARG A 47 0.21 8.42 -15.13
C ARG A 47 -0.98 9.37 -15.12
N ASP A 48 -2.17 8.85 -14.83
CA ASP A 48 -3.42 9.60 -14.81
C ASP A 48 -4.11 9.46 -13.45
N PHE A 49 -3.92 10.48 -12.61
CA PHE A 49 -4.47 10.55 -11.26
C PHE A 49 -5.99 10.72 -11.22
N THR A 50 -6.66 10.90 -12.38
CA THR A 50 -8.13 10.92 -12.45
C THR A 50 -8.76 9.53 -12.38
N VAL A 51 -7.95 8.47 -12.48
CA VAL A 51 -8.41 7.09 -12.44
C VAL A 51 -8.09 6.47 -11.07
N THR A 52 -9.13 6.30 -10.26
CA THR A 52 -9.03 5.75 -8.89
C THR A 52 -8.75 4.24 -8.86
N GLU A 53 -9.29 3.50 -9.82
CA GLU A 53 -9.22 2.03 -9.84
C GLU A 53 -7.79 1.46 -9.98
N PRO A 54 -6.90 2.00 -10.84
CA PRO A 54 -5.49 1.59 -10.87
C PRO A 54 -4.76 1.85 -9.56
N ILE A 55 -5.04 2.97 -8.89
CA ILE A 55 -4.42 3.30 -7.59
C ILE A 55 -4.87 2.28 -6.55
N LYS A 56 -6.19 2.03 -6.44
CA LYS A 56 -6.74 1.00 -5.54
C LYS A 56 -6.11 -0.37 -5.77
N SER A 57 -6.11 -0.83 -7.03
CA SER A 57 -5.57 -2.14 -7.40
C SER A 57 -4.09 -2.27 -7.04
N LEU A 58 -3.29 -1.23 -7.26
CA LEU A 58 -1.87 -1.25 -6.94
C LEU A 58 -1.62 -1.13 -5.43
N SER A 59 -2.40 -0.32 -4.70
CA SER A 59 -2.34 -0.27 -3.24
C SER A 59 -2.62 -1.63 -2.61
N LEU A 60 -3.67 -2.34 -3.07
CA LEU A 60 -3.98 -3.69 -2.59
C LEU A 60 -2.86 -4.69 -2.89
N ARG A 61 -2.17 -4.53 -4.02
CA ARG A 61 -1.00 -5.36 -4.35
C ARG A 61 0.18 -5.08 -3.43
N ILE A 62 0.52 -3.81 -3.20
CA ILE A 62 1.59 -3.39 -2.27
C ILE A 62 1.31 -3.95 -0.88
N ILE A 63 0.09 -3.78 -0.38
CA ILE A 63 -0.34 -4.30 0.93
C ILE A 63 -0.24 -5.82 0.97
N SER A 64 -0.67 -6.50 -0.09
CA SER A 64 -0.54 -7.95 -0.19
C SER A 64 0.91 -8.41 -0.01
N ASP A 65 1.86 -7.73 -0.65
CA ASP A 65 3.28 -8.06 -0.59
C ASP A 65 3.88 -7.73 0.79
N MET A 66 3.47 -6.61 1.40
CA MET A 66 3.85 -6.25 2.77
C MET A 66 3.34 -7.27 3.80
N LEU A 67 2.08 -7.71 3.69
CA LEU A 67 1.50 -8.75 4.56
C LEU A 67 2.24 -10.08 4.42
N ASP A 68 2.69 -10.45 3.21
CA ASP A 68 3.50 -11.65 3.00
C ASP A 68 4.90 -11.53 3.64
N ALA A 69 5.41 -10.32 3.78
CA ALA A 69 6.67 -10.01 4.45
C ALA A 69 6.55 -9.93 5.99
N GLY A 70 5.35 -10.12 6.55
CA GLY A 70 5.11 -10.12 8.00
C GLY A 70 4.63 -8.79 8.57
N VAL A 71 4.35 -7.79 7.73
CA VAL A 71 3.69 -6.55 8.18
C VAL A 71 2.26 -6.88 8.64
N GLU A 72 1.82 -6.21 9.69
CA GLU A 72 0.46 -6.29 10.23
C GLU A 72 -0.34 -5.03 9.86
N ALA A 73 -1.63 -5.19 9.55
CA ALA A 73 -2.57 -4.09 9.40
C ALA A 73 -3.42 -3.96 10.67
N GLY A 74 -3.72 -2.73 11.08
CA GLY A 74 -4.41 -2.49 12.34
C GLY A 74 -4.81 -1.03 12.57
N ASP A 75 -5.24 -0.78 13.80
CA ASP A 75 -5.65 0.54 14.28
C ASP A 75 -4.64 1.09 15.28
N LEU A 76 -4.39 2.40 15.24
CA LEU A 76 -3.71 3.07 16.34
C LEU A 76 -4.60 3.10 17.58
N THR A 77 -3.98 2.90 18.73
CA THR A 77 -4.65 2.92 20.03
C THR A 77 -3.97 3.92 20.95
N ASN A 78 -4.71 4.38 21.95
CA ASN A 78 -4.14 5.24 23.01
C ASN A 78 -3.33 4.44 24.05
N ALA A 79 -3.01 3.17 23.79
CA ALA A 79 -2.28 2.33 24.73
C ALA A 79 -0.81 2.75 24.82
N THR A 80 -0.28 2.80 26.04
CA THR A 80 1.08 3.30 26.31
C THR A 80 2.20 2.35 25.89
N GLU A 81 1.91 1.06 25.68
CA GLU A 81 2.95 0.05 25.43
C GLU A 81 3.23 -0.15 23.94
N ARG A 82 2.23 -0.58 23.16
CA ARG A 82 2.39 -0.85 21.72
C ARG A 82 1.74 0.19 20.82
N GLY A 83 0.80 0.99 21.32
CA GLY A 83 0.07 2.01 20.55
C GLY A 83 -0.67 1.51 19.29
N PHE A 84 -0.71 0.20 19.04
CA PHE A 84 -1.22 -0.41 17.82
C PHE A 84 -1.94 -1.72 18.12
N ALA A 85 -3.14 -1.88 17.59
CA ALA A 85 -3.95 -3.09 17.66
C ALA A 85 -4.03 -3.76 16.28
N PRO A 86 -3.36 -4.92 16.09
CA PRO A 86 -3.41 -5.63 14.82
C PRO A 86 -4.80 -6.21 14.63
N TRP A 87 -5.31 -6.18 13.41
CA TRP A 87 -6.57 -6.80 13.11
C TRP A 87 -6.45 -8.32 13.19
N PRO A 88 -7.37 -9.02 13.89
CA PRO A 88 -7.35 -10.47 14.01
C PRO A 88 -7.91 -11.15 12.75
N LEU A 89 -7.40 -10.76 11.58
CA LEU A 89 -7.86 -11.16 10.27
C LEU A 89 -6.72 -11.81 9.48
N HIS A 90 -7.06 -12.81 8.67
CA HIS A 90 -6.12 -13.36 7.69
C HIS A 90 -5.98 -12.41 6.50
N LYS A 91 -4.85 -12.47 5.78
CA LYS A 91 -4.52 -11.63 4.62
C LYS A 91 -5.69 -11.32 3.69
N ARG A 92 -6.42 -12.35 3.23
CA ARG A 92 -7.56 -12.17 2.32
C ARG A 92 -8.68 -11.30 2.92
N ALA A 93 -8.99 -11.49 4.21
CA ALA A 93 -9.99 -10.68 4.89
C ALA A 93 -9.50 -9.25 5.15
N VAL A 94 -8.21 -9.05 5.42
CA VAL A 94 -7.59 -7.72 5.51
C VAL A 94 -7.73 -6.97 4.17
N LEU A 95 -7.32 -7.60 3.07
CA LEU A 95 -7.41 -7.01 1.73
C LEU A 95 -8.84 -6.71 1.32
N GLN A 96 -9.80 -7.59 1.66
CA GLN A 96 -11.22 -7.33 1.40
C GLN A 96 -11.72 -6.13 2.19
N LYS A 97 -11.45 -6.06 3.50
CA LYS A 97 -11.83 -4.94 4.36
C LYS A 97 -11.28 -3.61 3.82
N ILE A 98 -10.00 -3.58 3.45
CA ILE A 98 -9.35 -2.39 2.87
C ILE A 98 -9.99 -2.03 1.53
N SER A 99 -10.25 -3.01 0.66
CA SER A 99 -10.92 -2.78 -0.63
C SER A 99 -12.29 -2.16 -0.45
N ASP A 100 -13.09 -2.69 0.48
CA ASP A 100 -14.43 -2.21 0.78
C ASP A 100 -14.38 -0.79 1.35
N GLU A 101 -13.45 -0.50 2.26
CA GLU A 101 -13.27 0.85 2.81
C GLU A 101 -12.79 1.85 1.76
N PHE A 102 -11.89 1.46 0.86
CA PHE A 102 -11.45 2.30 -0.25
C PHE A 102 -12.63 2.77 -1.10
N ASP A 103 -13.60 1.90 -1.36
CA ASP A 103 -14.80 2.21 -2.15
C ASP A 103 -15.75 3.22 -1.48
N HIS A 104 -15.61 3.44 -0.17
CA HIS A 104 -16.37 4.48 0.53
C HIS A 104 -15.81 5.90 0.27
N TYR A 105 -14.62 6.01 -0.30
CA TYR A 105 -13.96 7.29 -0.58
C TYR A 105 -14.00 7.62 -2.08
N PRO A 106 -14.92 8.49 -2.54
CA PRO A 106 -15.08 8.81 -3.97
C PRO A 106 -13.87 9.52 -4.61
N HIS A 107 -12.96 10.05 -3.79
CA HIS A 107 -11.71 10.67 -4.22
C HIS A 107 -10.46 9.90 -3.73
N GLY A 108 -10.65 8.68 -3.25
CA GLY A 108 -9.64 7.92 -2.52
C GLY A 108 -9.49 8.39 -1.07
N PRO A 109 -8.97 7.51 -0.18
CA PRO A 109 -8.79 7.83 1.23
C PRO A 109 -7.66 8.84 1.45
N VAL A 110 -7.84 9.71 2.43
CA VAL A 110 -6.83 10.62 3.00
C VAL A 110 -6.11 9.88 4.15
N SER A 111 -4.94 10.39 4.55
CA SER A 111 -4.07 9.89 5.63
C SER A 111 -4.78 9.15 6.79
N GLY A 112 -4.38 7.89 7.04
CA GLY A 112 -4.80 7.09 8.20
C GLY A 112 -6.28 6.67 8.24
N GLU A 113 -7.08 6.99 7.20
CA GLU A 113 -8.54 6.82 7.22
C GLU A 113 -9.04 5.38 7.10
N ILE A 114 -8.17 4.45 6.67
CA ILE A 114 -8.49 3.02 6.54
C ILE A 114 -7.79 2.22 7.63
N CYS A 115 -6.46 2.29 7.66
CA CYS A 115 -5.67 1.57 8.64
C CYS A 115 -4.23 2.10 8.72
N TRP A 116 -3.50 1.48 9.64
CA TRP A 116 -2.08 1.65 9.87
C TRP A 116 -1.37 0.32 9.70
N PHE A 117 -0.08 0.38 9.42
CA PHE A 117 0.79 -0.78 9.19
C PHE A 117 2.00 -0.72 10.11
N THR A 118 2.43 -1.87 10.61
CA THR A 118 3.63 -2.01 11.45
C THR A 118 4.23 -3.40 11.26
N SER A 119 5.51 -3.55 11.57
CA SER A 119 6.20 -4.83 11.73
C SER A 119 6.79 -4.85 13.13
N ASP A 120 6.51 -5.92 13.90
CA ASP A 120 7.31 -6.24 15.09
C ASP A 120 8.61 -6.99 14.69
#